data_AF-A0A6I7LP38-F1
#
_entry.id   AF-A0A6I7LP38-F1
#
_cell.length_a   1.000
_cell.length_b   1.000
_cell.length_c   1.000
_cell.angle_alpha   90.00
_cell.angle_beta   90.00
_cell.angle_gamma   90.00
#
_symmetry.space_group_name_H-M   'P 1'
#
loop_
_entity.id
_entity.type
_entity.pdbx_description
1 polymer ?
#
loop_
_entity_poly.entity_id
_entity_poly.type
_entity_poly.pdbx_seq_one_letter_code
_entity_poly.pdbx_strand_id
1 'polypeptide(L)'
;MSISAEIADLIRRVARISSPNLLLPVCDELEQLPADADFDHITSLLRHVQHADTRTCLLEIVSAFKSHDLQVNAASLSLALRSAIPSLESQGEETVLELVWSGPSKPFSTIRRTDQALADIIAESQQSILIVSFAVYKVPGIMNSLREAVD
;
A
#
# COMPACT_ATOMS: atom_id res chain seq x y z
N MET A 1 17.32 -16.89 2.72
CA MET A 1 15.90 -16.58 2.96
C MET A 1 15.09 -17.81 2.61
N SER A 2 14.06 -18.18 3.37
CA SER A 2 13.22 -19.35 3.02
C SER A 2 12.38 -19.03 1.77
N ILE A 3 12.18 -19.99 0.87
CA ILE A 3 11.40 -19.83 -0.38
C ILE A 3 9.98 -19.34 -0.08
N SER A 4 9.39 -19.87 1.01
CA SER A 4 8.07 -19.42 1.50
C SER A 4 8.06 -17.94 1.88
N ALA A 5 9.17 -17.43 2.45
CA ALA A 5 9.28 -16.02 2.82
C ALA A 5 9.43 -15.11 1.59
N GLU A 6 10.16 -15.55 0.57
CA GLU A 6 10.32 -14.82 -0.70
C GLU A 6 8.99 -14.64 -1.43
N ILE A 7 8.25 -15.73 -1.63
CA ILE A 7 6.95 -15.71 -2.31
C ILE A 7 5.94 -14.87 -1.51
N ALA A 8 5.90 -15.03 -0.18
CA ALA A 8 5.02 -14.24 0.67
C ALA A 8 5.35 -12.74 0.61
N ASP A 9 6.62 -12.37 0.46
CA ASP A 9 7.02 -10.97 0.34
C ASP A 9 6.60 -10.36 -1.00
N LEU A 10 6.77 -11.10 -2.10
CA LEU A 10 6.28 -10.69 -3.41
C LEU A 10 4.75 -10.53 -3.42
N ILE A 11 4.00 -11.43 -2.77
CA ILE A 11 2.55 -11.33 -2.63
C ILE A 11 2.14 -10.08 -1.81
N ARG A 12 2.83 -9.79 -0.70
CA ARG A 12 2.59 -8.57 0.07
C ARG A 12 2.94 -7.31 -0.72
N ARG A 13 4.02 -7.35 -1.50
CA ARG A 13 4.44 -6.24 -2.35
C ARG A 13 3.40 -5.95 -3.42
N VAL A 14 2.90 -6.96 -4.15
CA VAL A 14 1.89 -6.73 -5.18
C VAL A 14 0.60 -6.16 -4.59
N ALA A 15 0.15 -6.66 -3.44
CA ALA A 15 -1.05 -6.16 -2.79
C ALA A 15 -0.89 -4.71 -2.29
N ARG A 16 0.33 -4.24 -2.02
CA ARG A 16 0.61 -2.85 -1.57
C ARG A 16 0.67 -1.85 -2.72
N ILE A 17 1.18 -2.27 -3.87
CA ILE A 17 1.35 -1.39 -5.04
C ILE A 17 0.12 -1.38 -5.96
N SER A 18 -0.84 -2.28 -5.73
CA SER A 18 -2.04 -2.45 -6.53
C SER A 18 -3.30 -2.06 -5.75
N SER A 19 -4.27 -1.45 -6.42
CA SER A 19 -5.60 -1.25 -5.82
C SER A 19 -6.41 -2.56 -5.84
N PRO A 20 -7.33 -2.77 -4.87
CA PRO A 20 -8.22 -3.94 -4.87
C PRO A 20 -9.01 -4.09 -6.18
N ASN A 21 -9.47 -2.97 -6.75
CA ASN A 21 -10.22 -2.93 -8.00
C ASN A 21 -9.43 -3.45 -9.21
N LEU A 22 -8.11 -3.48 -9.12
CA LEU A 22 -7.24 -4.05 -10.16
C LEU A 22 -6.89 -5.51 -9.86
N LEU A 23 -6.58 -5.84 -8.61
CA LEU A 23 -6.11 -7.18 -8.24
C LEU A 23 -7.24 -8.22 -8.22
N LEU A 24 -8.46 -7.82 -7.81
CA LEU A 24 -9.60 -8.74 -7.73
C LEU A 24 -10.00 -9.33 -9.10
N PRO A 25 -10.13 -8.55 -10.19
CA PRO A 25 -10.37 -9.12 -11.52
C PRO A 25 -9.28 -10.10 -11.98
N VAL A 26 -8.02 -9.84 -11.64
CA VAL A 26 -6.92 -10.78 -11.96
C VAL A 26 -7.10 -12.09 -11.20
N CYS A 27 -7.53 -12.04 -9.94
CA CYS A 27 -7.85 -13.23 -9.16
C CYS A 27 -9.01 -14.01 -9.77
N ASP A 28 -10.07 -13.31 -10.20
CA ASP A 28 -11.23 -13.92 -10.87
C ASP A 28 -10.82 -14.65 -12.17
N GLU A 29 -9.97 -14.04 -12.99
CA GLU A 29 -9.45 -14.63 -14.22
C GLU A 29 -8.53 -15.83 -13.94
N LEU A 30 -7.69 -15.77 -12.90
CA LEU A 30 -6.84 -16.88 -12.48
C LEU A 30 -7.66 -18.10 -12.01
N GLU A 31 -8.80 -17.86 -11.34
CA GLU A 31 -9.73 -18.93 -10.92
C GLU A 31 -10.46 -19.60 -12.08
N GLN A 32 -10.62 -18.89 -13.21
CA GLN A 32 -11.25 -19.45 -14.40
C GLN A 32 -10.29 -20.28 -15.27
N LEU A 33 -8.99 -20.26 -14.96
CA LEU A 33 -8.03 -21.12 -15.64
C LEU A 33 -8.29 -22.60 -15.32
N PRO A 34 -8.00 -23.51 -16.27
CA PRO A 34 -8.03 -24.95 -16.02
C PRO A 34 -7.18 -25.34 -14.80
N ALA A 35 -7.59 -26.37 -14.06
CA ALA A 35 -6.85 -26.84 -12.88
C ALA A 35 -5.44 -27.35 -13.23
N ASP A 36 -5.21 -27.75 -14.48
CA ASP A 36 -3.95 -28.18 -15.07
C ASP A 36 -3.24 -27.06 -15.85
N ALA A 37 -3.67 -25.80 -15.70
CA ALA A 37 -3.01 -24.66 -16.30
C ALA A 37 -1.54 -24.58 -15.88
N ASP A 38 -0.66 -24.61 -16.87
CA ASP A 38 0.77 -24.48 -16.66
C ASP A 38 1.21 -23.02 -16.47
N PHE A 39 2.51 -22.85 -16.25
CA PHE A 39 3.15 -21.54 -16.13
C PHE A 39 2.91 -20.62 -17.33
N ASP A 40 2.78 -21.16 -18.54
CA ASP A 40 2.65 -20.37 -19.75
C ASP A 40 1.23 -19.80 -19.88
N HIS A 41 0.20 -20.55 -19.48
CA HIS A 41 -1.17 -20.06 -19.38
C HIS A 41 -1.28 -18.92 -18.36
N ILE A 42 -0.73 -19.11 -17.16
CA ILE A 42 -0.72 -18.08 -16.11
C ILE A 42 0.04 -16.84 -16.58
N THR A 43 1.23 -17.02 -17.14
CA THR A 43 2.06 -15.92 -17.66
C THR A 43 1.35 -15.16 -18.78
N SER A 44 0.66 -15.86 -19.68
CA SER A 44 -0.10 -15.26 -20.77
C SER A 44 -1.22 -14.36 -20.25
N LEU A 45 -2.01 -14.84 -19.27
CA LEU A 45 -3.04 -14.03 -18.61
C LEU A 45 -2.43 -12.77 -17.98
N LEU A 46 -1.36 -12.93 -17.20
CA LEU A 46 -0.71 -11.83 -16.50
C LEU A 46 -0.15 -10.75 -17.43
N ARG A 47 0.23 -11.08 -18.67
CA ARG A 47 0.69 -10.08 -19.66
C ARG A 47 -0.39 -9.07 -20.05
N HIS A 48 -1.67 -9.40 -19.89
CA HIS A 48 -2.78 -8.50 -20.18
C HIS A 48 -3.05 -7.49 -19.06
N VAL A 49 -2.38 -7.61 -17.91
CA VAL A 49 -2.45 -6.61 -16.83
C VAL A 49 -1.82 -5.30 -17.31
N GLN A 50 -2.64 -4.25 -17.38
CA GLN A 50 -2.24 -2.96 -17.97
C GLN A 50 -1.17 -2.24 -17.13
N HIS A 51 -1.30 -2.29 -15.81
CA HIS A 51 -0.35 -1.64 -14.89
C HIS A 51 0.99 -2.37 -14.88
N ALA A 52 2.03 -1.66 -15.32
CA ALA A 52 3.36 -2.23 -15.54
C ALA A 52 4.00 -2.79 -14.26
N ASP A 53 3.92 -2.08 -13.14
CA ASP A 53 4.53 -2.51 -11.88
C ASP A 53 3.82 -3.72 -11.29
N THR A 54 2.48 -3.72 -11.32
CA THR A 54 1.68 -4.87 -10.90
C THR A 54 1.97 -6.10 -11.76
N ARG A 55 1.97 -5.95 -13.08
CA ARG A 55 2.32 -7.03 -14.01
C ARG A 55 3.70 -7.58 -13.73
N THR A 56 4.69 -6.71 -13.56
CA THR A 56 6.08 -7.10 -13.29
C THR A 56 6.15 -7.90 -11.99
N CYS A 57 5.52 -7.42 -10.91
CA CYS A 57 5.52 -8.11 -9.63
C CYS A 57 4.78 -9.46 -9.69
N LEU A 58 3.65 -9.56 -10.40
CA LEU A 58 2.95 -10.83 -10.61
C LEU A 58 3.80 -11.85 -11.39
N LEU A 59 4.51 -11.39 -12.42
CA LEU A 59 5.44 -12.24 -13.18
C LEU A 59 6.65 -12.66 -12.33
N GLU A 60 7.14 -11.80 -11.44
CA GLU A 60 8.18 -12.14 -10.47
C GLU A 60 7.71 -13.29 -9.55
N ILE A 61 6.48 -13.25 -9.05
CA ILE A 61 5.89 -14.34 -8.24
C ILE A 61 5.94 -15.65 -9.02
N VAL A 62 5.41 -15.67 -10.24
CA VAL A 62 5.38 -16.87 -11.09
C VAL A 62 6.79 -17.38 -11.39
N SER A 63 7.74 -16.47 -11.65
CA SER A 63 9.13 -16.82 -11.89
C SER A 63 9.82 -17.43 -10.65
N ALA A 64 9.48 -16.97 -9.45
CA ALA A 64 10.02 -17.48 -8.20
C ALA A 64 9.54 -18.90 -7.90
N PHE A 65 8.30 -19.24 -8.25
CA PHE A 65 7.85 -20.64 -8.19
C PHE A 65 8.60 -21.52 -9.21
N LYS A 66 8.75 -21.02 -10.44
CA LYS A 66 9.44 -21.75 -11.53
C LYS A 66 10.91 -22.02 -11.21
N SER A 67 11.63 -21.06 -10.62
CA SER A 67 13.05 -21.21 -10.25
C SER A 67 13.29 -22.25 -9.17
N HIS A 68 12.27 -22.55 -8.36
CA HIS A 68 12.33 -23.52 -7.26
C HIS A 68 11.66 -24.86 -7.58
N ASP A 69 11.31 -25.11 -8.85
CA ASP A 69 10.62 -26.34 -9.31
C ASP A 69 9.32 -26.63 -8.54
N LEU A 70 8.64 -25.56 -8.10
CA LEU A 70 7.36 -25.66 -7.39
C LEU A 70 6.22 -25.54 -8.40
N GLN A 71 5.23 -26.43 -8.30
CA GLN A 71 4.00 -26.31 -9.08
C GLN A 71 3.21 -25.07 -8.67
N VAL A 72 2.79 -24.25 -9.63
CA VAL A 72 1.86 -23.14 -9.41
C VAL A 72 0.48 -23.59 -9.81
N ASN A 73 -0.40 -23.73 -8.83
CA ASN A 73 -1.82 -23.83 -9.09
C ASN A 73 -2.40 -22.41 -9.19
N ALA A 74 -3.04 -22.08 -10.31
CA ALA A 74 -3.66 -20.78 -10.55
C ALA A 74 -4.70 -20.41 -9.48
N ALA A 75 -5.48 -21.38 -9.00
CA ALA A 75 -6.45 -21.18 -7.92
C ALA A 75 -5.76 -20.89 -6.58
N SER A 76 -4.65 -21.57 -6.28
CA SER A 76 -3.85 -21.29 -5.07
C SER A 76 -3.21 -19.91 -5.13
N LEU A 77 -2.73 -19.49 -6.30
CA LEU A 77 -2.19 -18.14 -6.51
C LEU A 77 -3.30 -17.09 -6.33
N SER A 78 -4.47 -17.29 -6.92
CA SER A 78 -5.64 -16.43 -6.72
C SER A 78 -5.98 -16.29 -5.23
N LEU A 79 -6.12 -17.42 -4.52
CA LEU A 79 -6.45 -17.41 -3.10
C LEU A 79 -5.40 -16.65 -2.27
N ALA A 80 -4.12 -16.86 -2.56
CA ALA A 80 -3.04 -16.17 -1.88
C ALA A 80 -3.09 -14.65 -2.12
N LEU A 81 -3.30 -14.22 -3.36
CA LEU A 81 -3.46 -12.81 -3.73
C LEU A 81 -4.70 -12.20 -3.05
N ARG A 82 -5.86 -12.86 -3.10
CA ARG A 82 -7.09 -12.41 -2.43
C ARG A 82 -6.90 -12.27 -0.93
N SER A 83 -6.20 -13.19 -0.28
CA SER A 83 -5.93 -13.13 1.16
C SER A 83 -5.03 -11.96 1.55
N ALA A 84 -4.15 -11.53 0.64
CA ALA A 84 -3.23 -10.43 0.87
C ALA A 84 -3.90 -9.05 0.80
N ILE A 85 -5.00 -8.91 0.04
CA ILE A 85 -5.73 -7.65 -0.11
C ILE A 85 -6.23 -7.10 1.25
N PRO A 86 -7.09 -7.79 2.01
CA PRO A 86 -7.58 -7.28 3.29
C PRO A 86 -6.52 -7.33 4.40
N SER A 87 -5.53 -8.23 4.31
CA SER A 87 -4.44 -8.32 5.29
C SER A 87 -3.58 -7.05 5.34
N LEU A 88 -3.58 -6.25 4.28
CA LEU A 88 -2.94 -4.92 4.26
C LEU A 88 -3.83 -3.83 4.87
N GLU A 89 -5.15 -3.95 4.75
CA GLU A 89 -6.10 -3.01 5.38
C GLU A 89 -6.03 -3.14 6.90
N SER A 90 -5.94 -4.35 7.46
CA SER A 90 -5.71 -4.55 8.90
C SER A 90 -4.36 -4.02 9.40
N GLN A 91 -3.37 -3.88 8.52
CA GLN A 91 -2.11 -3.18 8.86
C GLN A 91 -2.23 -1.66 8.71
N GLY A 92 -3.22 -1.18 7.95
CA GLY A 92 -3.56 0.23 7.76
C GLY A 92 -4.67 0.76 8.67
N GLU A 93 -5.23 -0.07 9.57
CA GLU A 93 -6.22 0.33 10.59
C GLU A 93 -5.68 1.36 11.60
N GLU A 94 -4.39 1.71 11.54
CA GLU A 94 -3.83 2.91 12.19
C GLU A 94 -4.09 4.22 11.41
N THR A 95 -4.97 4.21 10.40
CA THR A 95 -5.36 5.46 9.74
C THR A 95 -6.36 6.22 10.61
N VAL A 96 -5.84 7.08 11.49
CA VAL A 96 -6.64 8.02 12.28
C VAL A 96 -7.17 9.13 11.36
N LEU A 97 -8.49 9.15 11.14
CA LEU A 97 -9.16 10.22 10.38
C LEU A 97 -9.64 11.32 11.34
N GLU A 98 -8.92 12.44 11.41
CA GLU A 98 -9.36 13.63 12.16
C GLU A 98 -9.84 14.75 11.22
N LEU A 99 -11.05 15.27 11.45
CA LEU A 99 -11.60 16.39 10.68
C LEU A 99 -11.02 17.73 11.16
N VAL A 100 -10.33 18.43 10.27
CA VAL A 100 -9.75 19.75 10.54
C VAL A 100 -10.41 20.83 9.68
N TRP A 101 -10.87 21.92 10.30
CA TRP A 101 -11.49 23.06 9.60
C TRP A 101 -10.48 24.15 9.24
N SER A 102 -10.23 24.39 7.93
CA SER A 102 -9.20 25.33 7.43
C SER A 102 -9.72 26.70 6.94
N GLY A 103 -11.00 27.03 7.17
CA GLY A 103 -11.68 28.21 6.60
C GLY A 103 -11.24 29.60 7.12
N PRO A 104 -11.70 30.69 6.48
CA PRO A 104 -11.31 32.07 6.79
C PRO A 104 -11.71 32.50 8.20
N SER A 105 -10.83 33.28 8.83
CA SER A 105 -10.93 33.72 10.22
C SER A 105 -12.18 34.56 10.49
N LYS A 106 -13.09 34.03 11.31
CA LYS A 106 -14.03 34.86 12.08
C LYS A 106 -13.43 35.08 13.48
N PRO A 107 -13.57 36.27 14.08
CA PRO A 107 -12.89 36.65 15.32
C PRO A 107 -13.25 35.83 16.59
N PHE A 108 -14.09 34.78 16.49
CA PHE A 108 -14.60 34.04 17.64
C PHE A 108 -14.62 32.50 17.50
N SER A 109 -13.90 31.89 16.53
CA SER A 109 -13.90 30.42 16.43
C SER A 109 -12.63 29.78 17.00
N THR A 110 -12.77 29.08 18.12
CA THR A 110 -11.77 28.19 18.76
C THR A 110 -11.61 26.83 18.06
N ILE A 111 -12.27 26.62 16.91
CA ILE A 111 -12.40 25.30 16.26
C ILE A 111 -11.36 25.08 15.15
N ARG A 112 -10.52 26.06 14.81
CA ARG A 112 -9.43 25.88 13.83
C ARG A 112 -8.23 25.21 14.49
N ARG A 113 -8.21 23.88 14.52
CA ARG A 113 -7.13 23.06 15.11
C ARG A 113 -6.12 22.54 14.09
N THR A 114 -5.97 23.20 12.94
CA THR A 114 -5.00 22.78 11.91
C THR A 114 -3.57 22.86 12.41
N ASP A 115 -3.27 23.81 13.27
CA ASP A 115 -1.99 23.91 13.97
C ASP A 115 -1.75 22.72 14.89
N GLN A 116 -2.71 22.34 15.74
CA GLN A 116 -2.55 21.20 16.63
C GLN A 116 -2.44 19.88 15.87
N ALA A 117 -3.31 19.64 14.88
CA ALA A 117 -3.23 18.44 14.06
C ALA A 117 -1.88 18.33 13.32
N LEU A 118 -1.34 19.45 12.84
CA LEU A 118 0.00 19.46 12.24
C LEU A 118 1.10 19.20 13.28
N ALA A 119 0.99 19.76 14.49
CA ALA A 119 1.95 19.51 15.57
C ALA A 119 1.96 18.02 15.99
N ASP A 120 0.78 17.41 16.09
CA ASP A 120 0.64 15.99 16.46
C ASP A 120 1.22 15.09 15.36
N ILE A 121 0.92 15.35 14.08
CA ILE A 121 1.54 14.63 12.94
C ILE A 121 3.07 14.74 12.96
N ILE A 122 3.60 15.92 13.28
CA ILE A 122 5.05 16.15 13.34
C ILE A 122 5.67 15.36 14.50
N ALA A 123 5.04 15.38 15.67
CA ALA A 123 5.53 14.70 16.86
C ALA A 123 5.46 13.16 16.76
N GLU A 124 4.43 12.62 16.10
CA GLU A 124 4.20 11.17 16.04
C GLU A 124 4.92 10.48 14.86
N SER A 125 5.38 11.24 13.87
CA SER A 125 6.05 10.68 12.68
C SER A 125 7.33 9.90 13.03
N GLN A 126 7.35 8.62 12.67
CA GLN A 126 8.48 7.72 12.93
C GLN A 126 9.51 7.64 11.79
N GLN A 127 9.23 8.24 10.63
CA GLN A 127 10.07 8.10 9.44
C GLN A 127 10.38 9.44 8.79
N SER A 128 9.56 9.87 7.83
CA SER A 128 9.83 11.06 7.04
C SER A 128 8.53 11.79 6.72
N ILE A 129 8.53 13.11 6.89
CA ILE A 129 7.42 13.99 6.55
C ILE A 129 7.87 14.98 5.47
N LEU A 130 7.08 15.12 4.41
CA LEU A 130 7.22 16.21 3.44
C LEU A 130 6.21 17.31 3.78
N ILE A 131 6.71 18.49 4.16
CA ILE A 131 5.88 19.66 4.46
C ILE A 131 6.09 20.74 3.40
N VAL A 132 5.03 21.10 2.69
CA VAL A 132 5.02 22.22 1.74
C VAL A 132 4.13 23.32 2.32
N SER A 133 4.72 24.46 2.68
CA SER A 133 3.99 25.57 3.28
C SER A 133 4.54 26.93 2.86
N PHE A 134 3.64 27.88 2.65
CA PHE A 134 3.98 29.25 2.24
C PHE A 134 4.51 30.11 3.40
N ALA A 135 4.15 29.79 4.66
CA ALA A 135 4.47 30.65 5.80
C ALA A 135 4.56 29.93 7.16
N VAL A 136 4.86 28.62 7.19
CA VAL A 136 4.93 27.86 8.46
C VAL A 136 5.91 28.46 9.47
N TYR A 137 6.98 29.12 9.01
CA TYR A 137 7.95 29.83 9.85
C TYR A 137 7.34 30.96 10.70
N LYS A 138 6.14 31.43 10.36
CA LYS A 138 5.39 32.44 11.15
C LYS A 138 4.52 31.83 12.25
N VAL A 139 4.52 30.50 12.40
CA VAL A 139 3.73 29.77 13.41
C VAL A 139 4.71 29.12 14.41
N PRO A 140 4.99 29.77 15.56
CA PRO A 140 6.02 29.30 16.49
C PRO A 140 5.80 27.88 17.00
N GLY A 141 4.54 27.49 17.24
CA GLY A 141 4.19 26.15 17.72
C GLY A 141 4.69 25.05 16.77
N ILE A 142 4.38 25.17 15.47
CA ILE A 142 4.83 24.20 14.46
C ILE A 142 6.36 24.18 14.34
N MET A 143 7.00 25.34 14.39
CA MET A 143 8.46 25.41 14.32
C MET A 143 9.15 24.75 15.51
N ASN A 144 8.53 24.76 16.68
CA ASN A 144 9.05 24.06 17.86
C ASN A 144 8.89 22.54 17.70
N SER A 145 7.70 22.06 17.30
CA SER A 145 7.48 20.64 17.03
C SER A 145 8.45 20.09 15.96
N LEU A 146 8.74 20.88 14.92
CA LEU A 146 9.73 20.49 13.90
C LEU A 146 11.15 20.38 14.42
N ARG A 147 11.53 21.23 15.39
CA ARG A 147 12.86 21.13 16.02
C ARG A 147 12.93 19.89 16.90
N GLU A 148 11.92 19.69 17.74
CA GLU A 148 11.81 18.53 18.62
C GLU A 148 11.81 17.21 17.86
N ALA A 149 11.22 17.15 16.66
CA ALA A 149 11.21 15.95 15.83
C ALA A 149 12.53 15.65 15.11
N VAL A 150 13.47 16.59 15.09
CA VAL A 150 14.78 16.46 14.42
C VAL A 150 15.93 16.30 15.42
N ASP A 151 15.74 16.72 16.67
CA ASP A 151 16.68 16.53 17.78
C ASP A 151 16.65 15.08 18.32
#